data_AF-A0A7S0IQ01-F1
#
_entry.id   AF-A0A7S0IQ01-F1
#
_cell.length_a   1.000
_cell.length_b   1.000
_cell.length_c   1.000
_cell.angle_alpha   90.00
_cell.angle_beta   90.00
_cell.angle_gamma   90.00
#
_symmetry.space_group_name_H-M   'P 1'
#
loop_
_entity.id
_entity.type
_entity.pdbx_description
1 polymer ?
#
loop_
_entity_poly.entity_id
_entity_poly.type
_entity_poly.pdbx_seq_one_letter_code
_entity_poly.pdbx_strand_id
1 'polypeptide(L)'
;ANVRLPLILLAFAFPRVPVLVAAHAVNLVSWAFWMPAVWDHMCWTALLELTFVLSALAYRNEQRVAAAFLPAARAQLVVLYTSAAFWKLTTSWFDQRSSCATILMSELLSSPLFPPLGDLRRFYAFMLDAAPALVAALEFAVPAGLFFVPRFGILLALVFHQTINLMPMTYAGGFSIAMCSRLHVFACGVLSAGLTPSADAFA
;
A
#
# COMPACT_ATOMS: atom_id res chain seq x y z
N ALA A 1 4.96 15.04 22.65
CA ALA A 1 4.49 15.99 21.63
C ALA A 1 4.63 15.34 20.26
N ASN A 2 3.67 15.53 19.35
CA ASN A 2 3.53 14.74 18.12
C ASN A 2 4.50 15.24 17.03
N VAL A 3 5.80 14.91 17.16
CA VAL A 3 6.89 15.38 16.26
C VAL A 3 6.74 14.85 14.83
N ARG A 4 5.93 13.81 14.62
CA ARG A 4 5.67 13.18 13.32
C ARG A 4 5.09 14.16 12.29
N LEU A 5 4.02 14.87 12.62
CA LEU A 5 3.35 15.77 11.67
C LEU A 5 4.27 16.94 11.24
N PRO A 6 4.94 17.67 12.15
CA PRO A 6 5.92 18.68 11.78
C PRO A 6 7.04 18.12 10.88
N LEU A 7 7.57 16.93 11.17
CA LEU A 7 8.61 16.32 10.35
C LEU A 7 8.12 15.91 8.96
N ILE A 8 6.88 15.43 8.84
CA ILE A 8 6.28 15.11 7.54
C ILE A 8 6.10 16.39 6.71
N LEU A 9 5.57 17.46 7.32
CA LEU A 9 5.41 18.75 6.65
C LEU A 9 6.76 19.35 6.24
N LEU A 10 7.76 19.21 7.10
CA LEU A 10 9.13 19.66 6.82
C LEU A 10 9.76 18.86 5.68
N ALA A 11 9.60 17.53 5.69
CA ALA A 11 10.07 16.65 4.62
C ALA A 11 9.39 16.94 3.28
N PHE A 12 8.10 17.29 3.31
CA PHE A 12 7.36 17.70 2.11
C PHE A 12 7.85 19.05 1.57
N ALA A 13 8.01 20.05 2.43
CA ALA A 13 8.49 21.38 2.04
C ALA A 13 9.97 21.38 1.63
N PHE A 14 10.79 20.54 2.26
CA PHE A 14 12.24 20.45 2.06
C PHE A 14 12.69 18.98 2.01
N PRO A 15 12.52 18.29 0.86
CA PRO A 15 12.80 16.85 0.72
C PRO A 15 14.31 16.55 0.63
N ARG A 16 15.07 16.98 1.64
CA ARG A 16 16.52 16.72 1.75
C ARG A 16 16.73 15.41 2.49
N VAL A 17 17.74 14.65 2.08
CA VAL A 17 18.09 13.35 2.69
C VAL A 17 18.13 13.37 4.23
N PRO A 18 18.78 14.34 4.91
CA PRO A 18 18.80 14.36 6.37
C PRO A 18 17.42 14.52 7.03
N VAL A 19 16.54 15.32 6.40
CA VAL A 19 15.17 15.54 6.89
C VAL A 19 14.33 14.28 6.70
N LEU A 20 14.46 13.63 5.54
CA LEU A 20 13.81 12.36 5.26
C LEU A 20 14.27 11.27 6.23
N VAL A 21 15.58 11.13 6.45
CA VAL A 21 16.13 10.18 7.42
C VAL A 21 15.58 10.43 8.82
N ALA A 22 15.53 11.69 9.26
CA ALA A 22 14.95 12.02 10.56
C ALA A 22 13.46 11.64 10.65
N ALA A 23 12.67 11.92 9.61
CA ALA A 23 11.26 11.56 9.56
C ALA A 23 11.05 10.03 9.62
N HIS A 24 11.80 9.27 8.82
CA HIS A 24 11.75 7.80 8.80
C HIS A 24 12.26 7.18 10.12
N ALA A 25 13.32 7.73 10.71
CA ALA A 25 13.83 7.27 12.01
C ALA A 25 12.82 7.52 13.14
N VAL A 26 12.14 8.67 13.15
CA VAL A 26 11.07 8.94 14.12
C VAL A 26 9.90 7.97 13.97
N ASN A 27 9.57 7.56 12.74
CA ASN A 27 8.56 6.52 12.51
C ASN A 27 8.96 5.18 13.13
N LEU A 28 10.23 4.76 12.97
CA LEU A 28 10.78 3.54 13.57
C LEU A 28 10.77 3.57 15.10
N VAL A 29 11.25 4.66 15.70
CA VAL A 29 11.26 4.84 17.17
C VAL A 29 9.82 4.79 17.71
N SER A 30 8.90 5.46 17.02
CA SER A 30 7.50 5.43 17.40
C SER A 30 6.92 4.03 17.27
N TRP A 31 7.18 3.30 16.18
CA TRP A 31 6.75 1.89 16.04
C TRP A 31 7.29 1.02 17.19
N ALA A 32 8.57 1.16 17.55
CA ALA A 32 9.18 0.44 18.66
C ALA A 32 8.52 0.79 20.01
N PHE A 33 8.13 2.05 20.22
CA PHE A 33 7.40 2.49 21.41
C PHE A 33 6.00 1.87 21.52
N TRP A 34 5.33 1.62 20.39
CA TRP A 34 4.01 0.98 20.37
C TRP A 34 4.06 -0.53 20.59
N MET A 35 5.23 -1.17 20.60
CA MET A 35 5.35 -2.60 20.88
C MET A 35 4.89 -2.94 22.32
N PRO A 36 4.16 -4.06 22.53
CA PRO A 36 3.78 -5.08 21.55
C PRO A 36 2.45 -4.80 20.81
N ALA A 37 1.81 -3.66 21.04
CA ALA A 37 0.53 -3.26 20.44
C ALA A 37 0.69 -2.72 19.00
N VAL A 38 1.33 -3.51 18.14
CA VAL A 38 1.49 -3.22 16.72
C VAL A 38 0.82 -4.31 15.87
N TRP A 39 0.36 -3.92 14.69
CA TRP A 39 -0.26 -4.82 13.73
C TRP A 39 0.75 -5.24 12.66
N ASP A 40 0.51 -6.34 11.95
CA ASP A 40 1.42 -6.87 10.93
C ASP A 40 1.82 -5.82 9.89
N HIS A 41 0.86 -5.00 9.43
CA HIS A 41 1.14 -3.94 8.47
C HIS A 41 2.06 -2.84 9.01
N MET A 42 2.07 -2.61 10.33
CA MET A 42 2.99 -1.67 10.98
C MET A 42 4.41 -2.23 11.00
N CYS A 43 4.56 -3.55 11.15
CA CYS A 43 5.85 -4.23 11.03
C CYS A 43 6.39 -4.14 9.60
N TRP A 44 5.55 -4.40 8.60
CA TRP A 44 5.92 -4.22 7.18
C TRP A 44 6.30 -2.78 6.84
N THR A 45 5.54 -1.83 7.38
CA THR A 45 5.87 -0.41 7.30
C THR A 45 7.24 -0.15 7.90
N ALA A 46 7.50 -0.59 9.14
CA ALA A 46 8.78 -0.39 9.80
C ALA A 46 9.97 -1.00 9.02
N LEU A 47 9.80 -2.18 8.43
CA LEU A 47 10.83 -2.79 7.58
C LEU A 47 11.19 -1.90 6.38
N LEU A 48 10.19 -1.28 5.75
CA LEU A 48 10.41 -0.37 4.63
C LEU A 48 11.12 0.92 5.08
N GLU A 49 10.68 1.51 6.19
CA GLU A 49 11.32 2.69 6.79
C GLU A 49 12.79 2.41 7.13
N LEU A 50 13.07 1.24 7.73
CA LEU A 50 14.41 0.79 8.07
C LEU A 50 15.27 0.65 6.80
N THR A 51 14.72 0.09 5.74
CA THR A 51 15.42 -0.09 4.47
C THR A 51 15.82 1.26 3.85
N PHE A 52 14.94 2.26 3.92
CA PHE A 52 15.27 3.62 3.52
C PHE A 52 16.40 4.20 4.36
N VAL A 53 16.27 4.14 5.69
CA VAL A 53 17.27 4.69 6.63
C VAL A 53 18.64 4.06 6.39
N LEU A 54 18.71 2.72 6.28
CA LEU A 54 19.97 2.02 6.02
C LEU A 54 20.58 2.42 4.68
N SER A 55 19.77 2.55 3.63
CA SER A 55 20.23 3.01 2.31
C SER A 55 20.79 4.44 2.37
N ALA A 56 20.10 5.34 3.08
CA ALA A 56 20.51 6.73 3.24
C ALA A 56 21.74 6.92 4.14
N LEU A 57 21.96 6.04 5.12
CA LEU A 57 23.18 6.05 5.94
C LEU A 57 24.38 5.45 5.19
N ALA A 58 24.16 4.44 4.36
CA ALA A 58 25.20 3.80 3.56
C ALA A 58 25.69 4.70 2.40
N TYR A 59 24.80 5.51 1.82
CA TYR A 59 25.09 6.31 0.64
C TYR A 59 24.79 7.80 0.86
N ARG A 60 25.75 8.65 0.50
CA ARG A 60 25.61 10.12 0.62
C ARG A 60 24.96 10.79 -0.60
N ASN A 61 24.81 10.06 -1.71
CA ASN A 61 24.25 10.56 -2.96
C ASN A 61 22.83 10.00 -3.15
N GLU A 62 21.86 10.89 -3.37
CA GLU A 62 20.43 10.59 -3.60
C GLU A 62 20.20 9.51 -4.67
N GLN A 63 20.93 9.54 -5.78
CA GLN A 63 20.82 8.54 -6.84
C GLN A 63 21.22 7.14 -6.36
N ARG A 64 22.27 7.05 -5.53
CA ARG A 64 22.72 5.77 -4.97
C ARG A 64 21.79 5.27 -3.88
N VAL A 65 21.23 6.19 -3.08
CA VAL A 65 20.16 5.86 -2.11
C VAL A 65 18.96 5.28 -2.84
N ALA A 66 18.47 5.95 -3.90
CA ALA A 66 17.33 5.47 -4.69
C ALA A 66 17.61 4.13 -5.37
N ALA A 67 18.80 3.95 -5.96
CA ALA A 67 19.20 2.70 -6.62
C ALA A 67 19.28 1.50 -5.65
N ALA A 68 19.60 1.74 -4.37
CA ALA A 68 19.59 0.69 -3.35
C ALA A 68 18.18 0.48 -2.75
N PHE A 69 17.47 1.56 -2.44
CA PHE A 69 16.19 1.52 -1.75
C PHE A 69 15.06 0.99 -2.64
N LEU A 70 14.90 1.49 -3.87
CA LEU A 70 13.72 1.19 -4.69
C LEU A 70 13.59 -0.31 -5.04
N PRO A 71 14.65 -1.03 -5.45
CA PRO A 71 14.54 -2.47 -5.69
C PRO A 71 14.20 -3.27 -4.43
N ALA A 72 14.81 -2.92 -3.29
CA ALA A 72 14.56 -3.57 -2.01
C ALA A 72 13.12 -3.32 -1.52
N ALA A 73 12.64 -2.09 -1.64
CA ALA A 73 11.29 -1.68 -1.34
C ALA A 73 10.26 -2.43 -2.22
N ARG A 74 10.53 -2.56 -3.52
CA ARG A 74 9.69 -3.35 -4.43
C ARG A 74 9.66 -4.82 -4.02
N ALA A 75 10.81 -5.42 -3.71
CA ALA A 75 10.87 -6.79 -3.24
C ALA A 75 10.06 -7.01 -1.96
N GLN A 76 10.12 -6.07 -1.00
CA GLN A 76 9.30 -6.12 0.21
C GLN A 76 7.81 -6.05 -0.09
N LEU A 77 7.38 -5.19 -1.03
CA LEU A 77 5.98 -5.14 -1.46
C LEU A 77 5.56 -6.45 -2.14
N VAL A 78 6.39 -7.04 -2.99
CA VAL A 78 6.10 -8.36 -3.60
C VAL A 78 5.90 -9.42 -2.52
N VAL A 79 6.80 -9.49 -1.54
CA VAL A 79 6.69 -10.45 -0.43
C VAL A 79 5.45 -10.19 0.42
N LEU A 80 5.17 -8.93 0.76
CA LEU A 80 3.98 -8.52 1.50
C LEU A 80 2.71 -8.98 0.78
N TYR A 81 2.53 -8.60 -0.49
CA TYR A 81 1.31 -8.92 -1.23
C TYR A 81 1.19 -10.42 -1.52
N THR A 82 2.30 -11.11 -1.78
CA THR A 82 2.29 -12.58 -1.92
C THR A 82 1.86 -13.25 -0.62
N SER A 83 2.36 -12.78 0.52
CA SER A 83 1.98 -13.31 1.83
C SER A 83 0.51 -13.03 2.14
N ALA A 84 0.02 -11.83 1.81
CA ALA A 84 -1.37 -11.44 1.97
C ALA A 84 -2.31 -12.30 1.12
N ALA A 85 -1.93 -12.58 -0.13
CA ALA A 85 -2.68 -13.44 -1.05
C ALA A 85 -2.67 -14.90 -0.56
N PHE A 86 -1.52 -15.40 -0.12
CA PHE A 86 -1.39 -16.75 0.43
C PHE A 86 -2.29 -16.95 1.65
N TRP A 87 -2.38 -15.96 2.55
CA TRP A 87 -3.23 -16.03 3.74
C TRP A 87 -4.73 -16.15 3.42
N LYS A 88 -5.13 -15.81 2.19
CA LYS A 88 -6.51 -15.88 1.69
C LYS A 88 -6.85 -17.23 1.07
N LEU A 89 -5.88 -18.14 0.94
CA LEU A 89 -6.10 -19.51 0.47
C LEU A 89 -6.64 -20.41 1.60
N THR A 90 -7.68 -19.96 2.30
CA THR A 90 -8.35 -20.71 3.37
C THR A 90 -9.83 -20.85 3.04
N THR A 91 -10.47 -21.92 3.52
CA THR A 91 -11.90 -22.15 3.30
C THR A 91 -12.77 -21.06 3.92
N SER A 92 -12.37 -20.52 5.07
CA SER A 92 -13.04 -19.39 5.72
C SER A 92 -12.95 -18.10 4.92
N TRP A 93 -11.90 -17.90 4.11
CA TRP A 93 -11.82 -16.71 3.26
C TRP A 93 -12.93 -16.68 2.21
N PHE A 94 -13.26 -17.82 1.61
CA PHE A 94 -14.27 -17.92 0.55
C PHE A 94 -15.71 -18.07 1.09
N ASP A 95 -15.89 -18.18 2.40
CA ASP A 95 -17.21 -18.08 3.02
C ASP A 95 -17.58 -16.61 3.24
N GLN A 96 -18.62 -16.15 2.55
CA GLN A 96 -19.06 -14.76 2.59
C GLN A 96 -19.43 -14.26 3.98
N ARG A 97 -19.83 -15.17 4.89
CA ARG A 97 -20.25 -14.81 6.25
C ARG A 97 -19.10 -14.50 7.18
N SER A 98 -17.92 -15.05 6.89
CA SER A 98 -16.71 -14.90 7.69
C SER A 98 -15.62 -14.08 6.99
N SER A 99 -15.71 -13.94 5.66
CA SER A 99 -14.76 -13.15 4.87
C SER A 99 -14.85 -11.67 5.15
N CYS A 100 -13.70 -11.06 5.41
CA CYS A 100 -13.62 -9.62 5.57
C CYS A 100 -13.80 -8.86 4.24
N ALA A 101 -13.59 -9.54 3.10
CA ALA A 101 -13.83 -8.99 1.77
C ALA A 101 -15.31 -8.65 1.54
N THR A 102 -16.23 -9.50 2.02
CA THR A 102 -17.68 -9.24 1.93
C THR A 102 -18.06 -7.99 2.71
N ILE A 103 -17.50 -7.82 3.91
CA ILE A 103 -17.74 -6.64 4.75
C ILE A 103 -17.24 -5.38 4.05
N LEU A 104 -16.00 -5.38 3.56
CA LEU A 104 -15.42 -4.24 2.84
C LEU A 104 -16.22 -3.92 1.56
N MET A 105 -16.67 -4.93 0.82
CA MET A 105 -17.53 -4.74 -0.35
C MET A 105 -18.88 -4.13 0.04
N SER A 106 -19.50 -4.60 1.12
CA SER A 106 -20.77 -4.02 1.60
C SER A 106 -20.62 -2.55 2.00
N GLU A 107 -19.48 -2.20 2.59
CA GLU A 107 -19.16 -0.83 2.99
C GLU A 107 -18.95 0.06 1.76
N LEU A 108 -18.19 -0.41 0.76
CA LEU A 108 -18.01 0.29 -0.51
C LEU A 108 -19.34 0.52 -1.23
N LEU A 109 -20.18 -0.52 -1.31
CA LEU A 109 -21.50 -0.45 -1.96
C LEU A 109 -22.50 0.43 -1.20
N SER A 110 -22.28 0.68 0.10
CA SER A 110 -23.06 1.62 0.89
C SER A 110 -22.63 3.08 0.71
N SER A 111 -21.50 3.33 0.02
CA SER A 111 -21.01 4.69 -0.19
C SER A 111 -21.93 5.49 -1.13
N PRO A 112 -21.97 6.83 -1.01
CA PRO A 112 -22.76 7.70 -1.90
C PRO A 112 -22.38 7.65 -3.38
N LEU A 113 -21.29 6.95 -3.72
CA LEU A 113 -20.84 6.76 -5.10
C LEU A 113 -21.70 5.74 -5.86
N PHE A 114 -22.50 4.93 -5.15
CA PHE A 114 -23.36 3.91 -5.75
C PHE A 114 -24.84 4.27 -5.57
N PRO A 115 -25.72 3.86 -6.52
CA PRO A 115 -27.15 4.16 -6.45
C PRO A 115 -27.85 3.42 -5.30
N PRO A 116 -29.07 3.80 -4.92
CA PRO A 116 -29.80 3.13 -3.85
C PRO A 116 -30.02 1.63 -4.13
N LEU A 117 -29.95 0.82 -3.07
CA LEU A 117 -30.08 -0.65 -3.10
C LEU A 117 -31.31 -1.19 -3.87
N GLY A 118 -32.40 -0.42 -3.88
CA GLY A 118 -33.67 -0.82 -4.50
C GLY A 118 -33.54 -1.09 -6.00
N ASP A 119 -32.75 -0.28 -6.70
CA ASP A 119 -32.67 -0.32 -8.17
C ASP A 119 -31.72 -1.43 -8.67
N LEU A 120 -30.76 -1.85 -7.83
CA LEU A 120 -29.67 -2.75 -8.22
C LEU A 120 -29.50 -3.98 -7.31
N ARG A 121 -30.55 -4.40 -6.58
CA ARG A 121 -30.47 -5.50 -5.59
C ARG A 121 -29.72 -6.75 -6.07
N ARG A 122 -29.96 -7.19 -7.31
CA ARG A 122 -29.29 -8.37 -7.89
C ARG A 122 -27.78 -8.16 -8.08
N PHE A 123 -27.39 -6.97 -8.55
CA PHE A 123 -25.99 -6.60 -8.70
C PHE A 123 -25.27 -6.57 -7.35
N TYR A 124 -25.89 -6.00 -6.32
CA TYR A 124 -25.31 -5.94 -4.97
C TYR A 124 -25.13 -7.33 -4.38
N ALA A 125 -26.14 -8.20 -4.49
CA ALA A 125 -26.03 -9.58 -4.06
C ALA A 125 -24.88 -10.31 -4.77
N PHE A 126 -24.76 -10.15 -6.09
CA PHE A 126 -23.65 -10.71 -6.85
C PHE A 126 -22.29 -10.18 -6.42
N MET A 127 -22.16 -8.86 -6.21
CA MET A 127 -20.88 -8.25 -5.80
C MET A 127 -20.44 -8.73 -4.42
N LEU A 128 -21.37 -8.87 -3.47
CA LEU A 128 -21.08 -9.44 -2.15
C LEU A 128 -20.69 -10.92 -2.26
N ASP A 129 -21.36 -11.67 -3.15
CA ASP A 129 -21.09 -13.09 -3.37
C ASP A 129 -19.70 -13.32 -3.96
N ALA A 130 -19.32 -12.50 -4.94
CA ALA A 130 -18.05 -12.55 -5.64
C ALA A 130 -16.88 -11.89 -4.88
N ALA A 131 -17.16 -11.08 -3.84
CA ALA A 131 -16.15 -10.26 -3.18
C ALA A 131 -14.90 -11.03 -2.71
N PRO A 132 -15.02 -12.21 -2.04
CA PRO A 132 -13.84 -12.97 -1.63
C PRO A 132 -12.93 -13.39 -2.79
N ALA A 133 -13.54 -13.86 -3.88
CA ALA A 133 -12.82 -14.30 -5.07
C ALA A 133 -12.17 -13.12 -5.80
N LEU A 134 -12.90 -12.00 -5.95
CA LEU A 134 -12.38 -10.78 -6.55
C LEU A 134 -11.18 -10.25 -5.78
N VAL A 135 -11.28 -10.12 -4.45
CA VAL A 135 -10.17 -9.62 -3.62
C VAL A 135 -8.98 -10.59 -3.65
N ALA A 136 -9.20 -11.90 -3.54
CA ALA A 136 -8.12 -12.88 -3.66
C ALA A 136 -7.41 -12.77 -5.02
N ALA A 137 -8.16 -12.73 -6.12
CA ALA A 137 -7.59 -12.59 -7.47
C ALA A 137 -6.78 -11.30 -7.61
N LEU A 138 -7.27 -10.18 -7.07
CA LEU A 138 -6.58 -8.90 -7.07
C LEU A 138 -5.27 -8.97 -6.28
N GLU A 139 -5.28 -9.61 -5.12
CA GLU A 139 -4.09 -9.79 -4.30
C GLU A 139 -3.07 -10.77 -4.88
N PHE A 140 -3.46 -11.72 -5.73
CA PHE A 140 -2.52 -12.50 -6.54
C PHE A 140 -1.99 -11.72 -7.74
N ALA A 141 -2.82 -10.88 -8.35
CA ALA A 141 -2.45 -10.09 -9.51
C ALA A 141 -1.47 -8.96 -9.16
N VAL A 142 -1.58 -8.33 -7.98
CA VAL A 142 -0.66 -7.28 -7.54
C VAL A 142 0.81 -7.74 -7.48
N PRO A 143 1.20 -8.79 -6.74
CA PRO A 143 2.59 -9.22 -6.64
C PRO A 143 3.12 -9.75 -7.99
N ALA A 144 2.28 -10.44 -8.77
CA ALA A 144 2.63 -10.83 -10.14
C ALA A 144 2.91 -9.59 -11.01
N GLY A 145 2.05 -8.56 -10.93
CA GLY A 145 2.26 -7.29 -11.58
C GLY A 145 3.53 -6.60 -11.11
N LEU A 146 3.77 -6.50 -9.80
CA LEU A 146 4.97 -5.89 -9.23
C LEU A 146 6.27 -6.60 -9.68
N PHE A 147 6.20 -7.89 -9.95
CA PHE A 147 7.32 -8.70 -10.40
C PHE A 147 7.55 -8.60 -11.92
N PHE A 148 6.52 -8.81 -12.74
CA PHE A 148 6.65 -8.90 -14.20
C PHE A 148 6.42 -7.58 -14.94
N VAL A 149 5.48 -6.76 -14.49
CA VAL A 149 5.11 -5.49 -15.13
C VAL A 149 4.90 -4.43 -14.03
N PRO A 150 5.99 -3.94 -13.38
CA PRO A 150 5.91 -3.23 -12.12
C PRO A 150 4.93 -2.06 -12.11
N ARG A 151 4.84 -1.34 -13.23
CA ARG A 151 3.89 -0.22 -13.44
C ARG A 151 2.43 -0.65 -13.25
N PHE A 152 2.06 -1.80 -13.82
CA PHE A 152 0.73 -2.38 -13.67
C PHE A 152 0.48 -2.80 -12.22
N GLY A 153 1.45 -3.47 -11.59
CA GLY A 153 1.35 -3.86 -10.18
C GLY A 153 1.13 -2.67 -9.24
N ILE A 154 1.89 -1.58 -9.44
CA ILE A 154 1.74 -0.33 -8.66
C ILE A 154 0.36 0.29 -8.89
N LEU A 155 -0.07 0.44 -10.13
CA LEU A 155 -1.38 1.03 -10.46
C LEU A 155 -2.52 0.20 -9.87
N LEU A 156 -2.47 -1.12 -10.03
CA LEU A 156 -3.47 -2.02 -9.51
C LEU A 156 -3.56 -1.95 -7.98
N ALA A 157 -2.41 -1.96 -7.30
CA ALA A 157 -2.34 -1.82 -5.85
C ALA A 157 -2.85 -0.45 -5.37
N LEU A 158 -2.51 0.64 -6.08
CA LEU A 158 -2.99 1.98 -5.78
C LEU A 158 -4.51 2.08 -5.89
N VAL A 159 -5.08 1.59 -7.00
CA VAL A 159 -6.52 1.57 -7.20
C VAL A 159 -7.19 0.76 -6.08
N PHE A 160 -6.67 -0.43 -5.77
CA PHE A 160 -7.19 -1.27 -4.69
C PHE A 160 -7.20 -0.55 -3.34
N HIS A 161 -6.07 0.01 -2.91
CA HIS A 161 -6.02 0.73 -1.63
C HIS A 161 -6.83 2.03 -1.65
N GLN A 162 -6.94 2.71 -2.79
CA GLN A 162 -7.77 3.90 -2.89
C GLN A 162 -9.26 3.54 -2.77
N THR A 163 -9.71 2.41 -3.31
CA THR A 163 -11.09 1.95 -3.10
C THR A 163 -11.39 1.67 -1.64
N ILE A 164 -10.43 1.11 -0.89
CA ILE A 164 -10.56 0.91 0.56
C ILE A 164 -10.64 2.26 1.30
N ASN A 165 -9.83 3.24 0.90
CA ASN A 165 -9.82 4.57 1.51
C ASN A 165 -11.11 5.38 1.25
N LEU A 166 -11.93 4.98 0.26
CA LEU A 166 -13.24 5.58 -0.01
C LEU A 166 -14.36 5.01 0.85
N MET A 167 -14.10 3.93 1.60
CA MET A 167 -15.11 3.29 2.44
C MET A 167 -15.29 4.07 3.77
N PRO A 168 -16.54 4.34 4.20
CA PRO A 168 -16.84 5.30 5.29
C PRO A 168 -16.42 4.92 6.72
N MET A 169 -16.27 3.64 7.05
CA MET A 169 -16.02 3.08 8.39
C MET A 169 -14.71 2.25 8.48
N THR A 170 -13.93 2.18 7.39
CA THR A 170 -12.90 1.17 7.16
C THR A 170 -11.88 0.97 8.28
N TYR A 171 -11.88 -0.23 8.88
CA TYR A 171 -10.82 -0.67 9.80
C TYR A 171 -9.47 -0.90 9.07
N ALA A 172 -9.50 -1.05 7.75
CA ALA A 172 -8.31 -1.21 6.91
C ALA A 172 -7.78 0.11 6.32
N GLY A 173 -8.39 1.25 6.67
CA GLY A 173 -8.01 2.57 6.17
C GLY A 173 -6.58 2.98 6.54
N GLY A 174 -6.18 2.75 7.79
CA GLY A 174 -4.80 3.06 8.24
C GLY A 174 -3.73 2.32 7.42
N PHE A 175 -3.95 1.03 7.16
CA PHE A 175 -3.09 0.24 6.29
C PHE A 175 -3.12 0.74 4.84
N SER A 176 -4.30 1.03 4.31
CA SER A 176 -4.46 1.43 2.91
C SER A 176 -3.88 2.81 2.61
N ILE A 177 -4.00 3.77 3.54
CA ILE A 177 -3.29 5.07 3.46
C ILE A 177 -1.78 4.84 3.49
N ALA A 178 -1.29 3.98 4.38
CA ALA A 178 0.12 3.64 4.46
C ALA A 178 0.64 2.99 3.18
N MET A 179 -0.13 2.10 2.53
CA MET A 179 0.28 1.50 1.26
C MET A 179 0.22 2.53 0.12
N CYS A 180 -0.83 3.35 0.05
CA CYS A 180 -0.93 4.42 -0.93
C CYS A 180 0.30 5.34 -0.90
N SER A 181 0.72 5.82 0.27
CA SER A 181 1.87 6.73 0.37
C SER A 181 3.17 6.11 -0.14
N ARG A 182 3.35 4.80 0.05
CA ARG A 182 4.53 4.04 -0.40
C ARG A 182 4.49 3.74 -1.89
N LEU A 183 3.33 3.37 -2.41
CA LEU A 183 3.13 3.12 -3.83
C LEU A 183 3.28 4.40 -4.66
N HIS A 184 2.93 5.57 -4.11
CA HIS A 184 3.16 6.87 -4.77
C HIS A 184 4.65 7.14 -5.05
N VAL A 185 5.57 6.66 -4.20
CA VAL A 185 7.03 6.79 -4.42
C VAL A 185 7.42 6.14 -5.75
N PHE A 186 6.82 4.99 -6.07
CA PHE A 186 7.06 4.32 -7.34
C PHE A 186 6.25 4.95 -8.48
N ALA A 187 5.02 5.40 -8.23
CA ALA A 187 4.18 6.01 -9.25
C ALA A 187 4.78 7.31 -9.82
N CYS A 188 5.39 8.16 -9.01
CA CYS A 188 6.05 9.38 -9.50
C CYS A 188 7.17 9.06 -10.50
N GLY A 189 7.97 8.01 -10.25
CA GLY A 189 8.97 7.54 -11.22
C GLY A 189 8.37 7.00 -12.51
N VAL A 190 7.24 6.30 -12.42
CA VAL A 190 6.49 5.77 -13.57
C VAL A 190 5.85 6.88 -14.40
N LEU A 191 5.27 7.90 -13.75
CA LEU A 191 4.67 9.06 -14.42
C LEU A 191 5.75 9.93 -15.08
N SER A 192 6.89 10.14 -14.43
CA SER A 192 8.04 10.82 -15.04
C SER A 192 8.55 10.09 -16.28
N ALA A 193 8.72 8.76 -16.22
CA ALA A 193 9.19 7.95 -17.35
C ALA A 193 8.14 7.71 -18.46
N GLY A 194 6.85 7.96 -18.20
CA GLY A 194 5.80 7.94 -19.22
C GLY A 194 5.66 9.28 -19.95
N LEU A 195 6.08 10.37 -19.31
CA LEU A 195 6.09 11.73 -19.87
C LEU A 195 7.42 12.09 -20.52
N THR A 196 8.53 11.40 -20.19
CA THR A 196 9.78 11.46 -20.95
C THR A 196 9.96 10.16 -21.74
N PRO A 197 10.05 10.20 -23.08
CA PRO A 197 10.36 9.02 -23.87
C PRO A 197 11.84 8.66 -23.69
N SER A 198 12.18 7.98 -22.60
CA SER A 198 13.47 7.30 -22.46
C SER A 198 13.29 5.97 -21.74
N ALA A 199 13.83 4.92 -22.36
CA ALA A 199 13.43 3.54 -22.18
C ALA A 199 13.98 2.84 -20.92
N ASP A 200 14.82 3.49 -20.10
CA ASP A 200 15.71 2.74 -19.20
C ASP A 200 15.52 2.99 -17.70
N ALA A 201 14.46 3.68 -17.27
CA ALA A 201 14.38 4.11 -15.87
C ALA A 201 14.02 3.01 -14.85
N PHE A 202 13.53 1.83 -15.26
CA PHE A 202 12.99 0.83 -14.32
C PHE A 202 13.16 -0.64 -14.73
N ALA A 203 14.20 -0.98 -15.49
CA ALA A 203 14.65 -2.38 -15.61
C ALA A 203 15.26 -2.85 -14.29
#